data_AF-A0A2D5EDS7-F1
#
_entry.id   AF-A0A2D5EDS7-F1
#
_cell.length_a   1.000
_cell.length_b   1.000
_cell.length_c   1.000
_cell.angle_alpha   90.00
_cell.angle_beta   90.00
_cell.angle_gamma   90.00
#
_symmetry.space_group_name_H-M   'P 1'
#
loop_
_entity.id
_entity.type
_entity.pdbx_description
1 polymer ?
#
loop_
_entity_poly.entity_id
_entity_poly.type
_entity_poly.pdbx_seq_one_letter_code
_entity_poly.pdbx_strand_id
1 'polypeptide(L)'
;MTMTQLLSLPFSANGVWRELKGMNLSIPFLAWVIVVPMSFLPPVLLYYAGTHYGDSFINGFADKEWRFITTILFLAELLTFFVMGWLIKAVLDGHQLQIEYPDAYLLAAIAPLPLWLSSLALLVPVLAVSVIAVFAGMFLSCALIYQGVRSLCQRTDNDVVAMSATYTVMAASLTAWGVLMAMVWAF
;
A
#
# COMPACT_ATOMS: atom_id res chain seq x y z
N MET A 1 -3.90 17.16 -13.09
CA MET A 1 -2.71 16.40 -12.62
C MET A 1 -2.06 15.74 -13.82
N THR A 2 -0.77 15.97 -14.03
CA THR A 2 0.01 15.33 -15.10
C THR A 2 0.59 14.01 -14.58
N MET A 3 0.63 12.94 -15.38
CA MET A 3 1.10 11.61 -14.94
C MET A 3 2.52 11.62 -14.35
N THR A 4 3.34 12.57 -14.76
CA THR A 4 4.68 12.88 -14.24
C THR A 4 4.70 13.41 -12.80
N GLN A 5 3.65 14.07 -12.32
CA GLN A 5 3.54 14.53 -10.93
C GLN A 5 3.20 13.39 -9.96
N LEU A 6 2.46 12.37 -10.43
CA LEU A 6 2.16 11.19 -9.62
C LEU A 6 3.43 10.35 -9.38
N LEU A 7 4.27 10.24 -10.40
CA LEU A 7 5.56 9.53 -10.35
C LEU A 7 6.63 10.24 -9.48
N SER A 8 6.48 11.54 -9.23
CA SER A 8 7.40 12.30 -8.37
C SER A 8 6.98 12.35 -6.89
N LEU A 9 5.82 11.80 -6.52
CA LEU A 9 5.36 11.68 -5.12
C LEU A 9 6.37 11.05 -4.15
N PRO A 10 7.15 10.01 -4.52
CA PRO A 10 8.17 9.43 -3.65
C PRO A 10 9.52 10.15 -3.74
N PHE A 11 9.67 11.24 -4.50
CA PHE A 11 10.94 11.94 -4.67
C PHE A 11 10.86 13.47 -4.46
N SER A 12 9.67 14.08 -4.50
CA SER A 12 9.45 15.52 -4.33
C SER A 12 8.24 15.77 -3.42
N ALA A 13 8.51 15.89 -2.12
CA ALA A 13 7.49 15.86 -1.07
C ALA A 13 6.63 17.14 -0.95
N ASN A 14 7.16 18.33 -1.27
CA ASN A 14 6.50 19.55 -0.77
C ASN A 14 5.41 20.12 -1.69
N GLY A 15 5.47 19.84 -2.99
CA GLY A 15 4.53 20.38 -3.98
C GLY A 15 3.25 19.56 -4.08
N VAL A 16 3.41 18.26 -4.33
CA VAL A 16 2.30 17.36 -4.72
C VAL A 16 1.42 16.98 -3.52
N TRP A 17 1.99 16.71 -2.35
CA TRP A 17 1.21 16.40 -1.14
C TRP A 17 0.39 17.59 -0.66
N ARG A 18 0.90 18.81 -0.83
CA ARG A 18 0.17 20.04 -0.50
C ARG A 18 -0.96 20.32 -1.49
N GLU A 19 -0.75 20.03 -2.77
CA GLU A 19 -1.81 20.11 -3.80
C GLU A 19 -2.92 19.10 -3.52
N LEU A 20 -2.56 17.85 -3.19
CA LEU A 20 -3.51 16.78 -2.80
C LEU A 20 -4.29 17.13 -1.53
N LYS A 21 -3.63 17.69 -0.51
CA LYS A 21 -4.32 18.21 0.68
C LYS A 21 -5.31 19.31 0.33
N GLY A 22 -4.93 20.22 -0.57
CA GLY A 22 -5.80 21.30 -1.05
C GLY A 22 -7.06 20.82 -1.78
N MET A 23 -7.07 19.58 -2.30
CA MET A 23 -8.23 19.00 -2.99
C MET A 23 -9.37 18.56 -2.05
N ASN A 24 -9.16 18.52 -0.73
CA ASN A 24 -10.18 18.12 0.27
C ASN A 24 -10.91 16.82 -0.11
N LEU A 25 -10.14 15.80 -0.49
CA LEU A 25 -10.69 14.51 -0.91
C LEU A 25 -11.38 13.81 0.26
N SER A 26 -12.64 13.42 0.08
CA SER A 26 -13.40 12.72 1.11
C SER A 26 -12.95 11.26 1.23
N ILE A 27 -13.03 10.70 2.43
CA ILE A 27 -12.65 9.29 2.69
C ILE A 27 -13.44 8.31 1.78
N PRO A 28 -14.77 8.45 1.59
CA PRO A 28 -15.50 7.58 0.68
C PRO A 28 -15.04 7.71 -0.78
N PHE A 29 -14.65 8.91 -1.20
CA PHE A 29 -14.11 9.13 -2.55
C PHE A 29 -12.77 8.41 -2.73
N LEU A 30 -11.85 8.53 -1.77
CA LEU A 30 -10.58 7.81 -1.78
C LEU A 30 -10.78 6.29 -1.83
N ALA A 31 -11.71 5.78 -1.00
CA ALA A 31 -12.03 4.37 -0.96
C ALA A 31 -12.53 3.86 -2.32
N TRP A 32 -13.52 4.53 -2.92
CA TRP A 32 -14.15 4.05 -4.15
C TRP A 32 -13.33 4.29 -5.42
N VAL A 33 -12.63 5.42 -5.51
CA VAL A 33 -11.93 5.84 -6.74
C VAL A 33 -10.50 5.33 -6.80
N ILE A 34 -9.85 5.13 -5.65
CA ILE A 34 -8.44 4.74 -5.59
C ILE A 34 -8.30 3.34 -5.02
N VAL A 35 -8.75 3.14 -3.78
CA VAL A 35 -8.46 1.91 -3.02
C VAL A 35 -9.11 0.70 -3.67
N VAL A 36 -10.43 0.72 -3.87
CA VAL A 36 -11.17 -0.42 -4.47
C VAL A 36 -10.60 -0.85 -5.83
N PRO A 37 -10.41 0.02 -6.83
CA PRO A 37 -9.90 -0.41 -8.13
C PRO A 37 -8.45 -0.88 -8.07
N MET A 38 -7.61 -0.25 -7.25
CA MET A 38 -6.18 -0.61 -7.17
C MET A 38 -5.94 -1.85 -6.30
N SER A 39 -6.68 -2.04 -5.22
CA SER A 39 -6.63 -3.28 -4.43
C SER A 39 -7.27 -4.46 -5.15
N PHE A 40 -8.08 -4.23 -6.18
CA PHE A 40 -8.57 -5.33 -7.00
C PHE A 40 -7.51 -5.88 -7.96
N LEU A 41 -6.47 -5.09 -8.27
CA LEU A 41 -5.45 -5.43 -9.24
C LEU A 41 -4.60 -6.65 -8.81
N PRO A 42 -4.04 -6.72 -7.58
CA PRO A 42 -3.27 -7.90 -7.15
C PRO A 42 -4.08 -9.20 -7.09
N PRO A 43 -5.29 -9.26 -6.50
CA PRO A 43 -6.14 -10.44 -6.51
C PRO A 43 -6.42 -10.97 -7.93
N VAL A 44 -6.71 -10.10 -8.88
CA VAL A 44 -7.01 -10.49 -10.27
C VAL A 44 -5.77 -11.06 -10.95
N LEU A 45 -4.62 -10.39 -10.83
CA LEU A 45 -3.39 -10.86 -11.47
C LEU A 45 -2.83 -12.12 -10.81
N LEU A 46 -3.01 -12.28 -9.50
CA LEU A 46 -2.66 -13.50 -8.79
C LEU A 46 -3.56 -14.67 -9.23
N TYR A 47 -4.87 -14.43 -9.38
CA TYR A 47 -5.80 -15.42 -9.93
C TYR A 47 -5.42 -15.82 -11.37
N TYR A 48 -5.06 -14.84 -12.20
CA TYR A 48 -4.59 -15.07 -13.56
C TYR A 48 -3.31 -15.90 -13.58
N ALA A 49 -2.29 -15.53 -12.80
CA ALA A 49 -1.03 -16.27 -12.74
C ALA A 49 -1.23 -17.70 -12.23
N GLY A 50 -2.08 -17.87 -11.20
CA GLY A 50 -2.41 -19.17 -10.63
C GLY A 50 -3.11 -20.13 -11.61
N THR A 51 -4.03 -19.60 -12.42
CA THR A 51 -4.84 -20.43 -13.36
C THR A 51 -4.20 -20.59 -14.74
N HIS A 52 -3.44 -19.60 -15.20
CA HIS A 52 -2.86 -19.58 -16.55
C HIS A 52 -1.44 -20.15 -16.60
N TYR A 53 -0.59 -19.84 -15.62
CA TYR A 53 0.77 -20.37 -15.55
C TYR A 53 0.85 -21.63 -14.68
N GLY A 54 0.07 -21.70 -13.60
CA GLY A 54 0.05 -22.85 -12.70
C GLY A 54 1.47 -23.25 -12.26
N ASP A 55 1.81 -24.52 -12.41
CA ASP A 55 3.12 -25.05 -11.98
C ASP A 55 4.32 -24.53 -12.78
N SER A 56 4.09 -23.91 -13.95
CA SER A 56 5.17 -23.24 -14.67
C SER A 56 5.71 -22.00 -13.94
N PHE A 57 4.93 -21.46 -12.99
CA PHE A 57 5.33 -20.33 -12.15
C PHE A 57 6.16 -20.78 -10.94
N ILE A 58 5.64 -21.75 -10.18
CA ILE A 58 6.35 -22.48 -9.12
C ILE A 58 5.64 -23.83 -8.93
N ASN A 59 6.39 -24.89 -8.59
CA ASN A 59 5.78 -26.20 -8.38
C ASN A 59 4.72 -26.17 -7.25
N GLY A 60 3.53 -26.73 -7.49
CA GLY A 60 2.42 -26.75 -6.54
C GLY A 60 1.59 -25.47 -6.51
N PHE A 61 1.80 -24.57 -7.48
CA PHE A 61 1.03 -23.34 -7.60
C PHE A 61 -0.33 -23.60 -8.24
N ALA A 62 -0.46 -24.61 -9.11
CA ALA A 62 -1.74 -24.96 -9.73
C ALA A 62 -2.76 -25.55 -8.74
N ASP A 63 -2.29 -26.23 -7.70
CA ASP A 63 -3.12 -26.98 -6.73
C ASP A 63 -3.81 -26.09 -5.67
N LYS A 64 -3.52 -24.79 -5.68
CA LYS A 64 -4.04 -23.81 -4.72
C LYS A 64 -5.47 -23.41 -5.07
N GLU A 65 -6.32 -23.24 -4.05
CA GLU A 65 -7.68 -22.69 -4.18
C GLU A 65 -7.65 -21.16 -4.43
N TRP A 66 -7.18 -20.76 -5.62
CA TRP A 66 -6.94 -19.36 -5.96
C TRP A 66 -8.14 -18.45 -5.76
N ARG A 67 -9.36 -18.95 -5.99
CA ARG A 67 -10.58 -18.17 -5.77
C ARG A 67 -10.73 -17.76 -4.30
N PHE A 68 -10.39 -18.64 -3.36
CA PHE A 68 -10.49 -18.35 -1.93
C PHE A 68 -9.37 -17.41 -1.48
N ILE A 69 -8.14 -17.68 -1.92
CA ILE A 69 -6.96 -16.88 -1.62
C ILE A 69 -7.12 -15.44 -2.09
N THR A 70 -7.54 -15.23 -3.34
CA THR A 70 -7.65 -13.88 -3.94
C THR A 70 -8.81 -13.10 -3.35
N THR A 71 -9.90 -13.78 -2.97
CA THR A 71 -11.01 -13.15 -2.24
C THR A 71 -10.56 -12.67 -0.86
N ILE A 72 -9.84 -13.50 -0.09
CA ILE A 72 -9.29 -13.10 1.21
C ILE A 72 -8.32 -11.94 1.05
N LEU A 73 -7.42 -12.01 0.06
CA LEU A 73 -6.45 -10.95 -0.22
C LEU A 73 -7.17 -9.62 -0.48
N PHE A 74 -8.18 -9.61 -1.35
CA PHE A 74 -8.95 -8.41 -1.64
C PHE A 74 -9.63 -7.82 -0.39
N LEU A 75 -10.31 -8.66 0.40
CA LEU A 75 -10.97 -8.22 1.63
C LEU A 75 -9.96 -7.71 2.66
N ALA A 76 -8.81 -8.35 2.78
CA ALA A 76 -7.75 -7.94 3.67
C ALA A 76 -7.14 -6.59 3.27
N GLU A 77 -6.95 -6.34 1.97
CA GLU A 77 -6.46 -5.04 1.48
C GLU A 77 -7.46 -3.91 1.76
N LEU A 78 -8.76 -4.16 1.54
CA LEU A 78 -9.81 -3.20 1.89
C LEU A 78 -9.85 -2.92 3.40
N LEU A 79 -9.78 -3.97 4.22
CA LEU A 79 -9.75 -3.82 5.68
C LEU A 79 -8.51 -3.04 6.14
N THR A 80 -7.35 -3.34 5.54
CA THR A 80 -6.08 -2.69 5.84
C THR A 80 -6.15 -1.19 5.58
N PHE A 81 -6.83 -0.74 4.52
CA PHE A 81 -7.04 0.70 4.29
C PHE A 81 -7.70 1.40 5.48
N PHE A 82 -8.81 0.85 6.01
CA PHE A 82 -9.51 1.43 7.16
C PHE A 82 -8.66 1.39 8.43
N VAL A 83 -8.03 0.24 8.70
CA VAL A 83 -7.17 0.05 9.88
C VAL A 83 -5.98 0.98 9.83
N MET A 84 -5.32 1.12 8.69
CA MET A 84 -4.14 1.98 8.52
C MET A 84 -4.47 3.46 8.58
N GLY A 85 -5.60 3.90 7.99
CA GLY A 85 -6.05 5.29 8.14
C GLY A 85 -6.29 5.67 9.60
N TRP A 86 -6.91 4.78 10.38
CA TRP A 86 -7.07 4.96 11.82
C TRP A 86 -5.74 4.88 12.58
N LEU A 87 -4.88 3.90 12.28
CA LEU A 87 -3.59 3.70 12.94
C LEU A 87 -2.67 4.91 12.73
N ILE A 88 -2.58 5.43 11.51
CA ILE A 88 -1.79 6.62 11.18
C ILE A 88 -2.28 7.81 12.02
N LYS A 89 -3.59 8.03 12.09
CA LYS A 89 -4.16 9.11 12.94
C LYS A 89 -3.81 8.91 14.41
N ALA A 90 -4.01 7.71 14.94
CA ALA A 90 -3.76 7.40 16.35
C ALA A 90 -2.28 7.57 16.72
N VAL A 91 -1.37 7.12 15.86
CA VAL A 91 0.08 7.26 16.06
C VAL A 91 0.48 8.72 16.00
N LEU A 92 -0.02 9.50 15.04
CA LEU A 92 0.33 10.93 14.93
C LEU A 92 -0.23 11.76 16.09
N ASP A 93 -1.47 11.51 16.51
CA ASP A 93 -2.07 12.15 17.69
C ASP A 93 -1.29 11.85 18.97
N GLY A 94 -0.85 10.59 19.13
CA GLY A 94 -0.01 10.18 20.27
C GLY A 94 1.32 10.93 20.36
N HIS A 95 1.79 11.47 19.23
CA HIS A 95 3.00 12.29 19.17
C HIS A 95 2.70 13.81 19.11
N GLN A 96 1.47 14.22 19.43
CA GLN A 96 0.98 15.61 19.38
C GLN A 96 1.07 16.27 17.99
N LEU A 97 1.13 15.46 16.92
CA LEU A 97 1.07 15.93 15.54
C LEU A 97 -0.41 16.05 15.14
N GLN A 98 -0.92 17.27 15.15
CA GLN A 98 -2.31 17.53 14.77
C GLN A 98 -2.49 17.35 13.26
N ILE A 99 -2.90 16.15 12.87
CA ILE A 99 -3.32 15.81 11.51
C ILE A 99 -4.84 15.62 11.49
N GLU A 100 -5.49 16.00 10.39
CA GLU A 100 -6.92 15.75 10.21
C GLU A 100 -7.16 14.31 9.73
N TYR A 101 -8.36 13.76 9.98
CA TYR A 101 -8.73 12.43 9.50
C TYR A 101 -8.60 12.25 7.98
N PRO A 102 -9.06 13.20 7.14
CA PRO A 102 -8.92 13.06 5.68
C PRO A 102 -7.45 12.95 5.23
N ASP A 103 -6.54 13.66 5.88
CA ASP A 103 -5.10 13.62 5.56
C ASP A 103 -4.47 12.26 5.92
N ALA A 104 -4.85 11.67 7.06
CA ALA A 104 -4.38 10.33 7.45
C ALA A 104 -4.88 9.25 6.49
N TYR A 105 -6.14 9.35 6.05
CA TYR A 105 -6.72 8.42 5.07
C TYR A 105 -6.21 8.65 3.65
N LEU A 106 -5.86 9.88 3.27
CA LEU A 106 -5.16 10.19 2.04
C LEU A 106 -3.81 9.47 1.99
N LEU A 107 -3.05 9.53 3.09
CA LEU A 107 -1.78 8.81 3.20
C LEU A 107 -1.99 7.29 3.10
N ALA A 108 -2.99 6.76 3.80
CA ALA A 108 -3.34 5.34 3.75
C ALA A 108 -3.78 4.86 2.35
N ALA A 109 -4.40 5.72 1.54
CA ALA A 109 -4.79 5.39 0.17
C ALA A 109 -3.62 5.41 -0.81
N ILE A 110 -2.68 6.34 -0.64
CA ILE A 110 -1.56 6.55 -1.58
C ILE A 110 -0.39 5.63 -1.30
N ALA A 111 -0.08 5.38 -0.02
CA ALA A 111 1.03 4.54 0.41
C ALA A 111 1.07 3.15 -0.26
N PRO A 112 -0.03 2.38 -0.39
CA PRO A 112 0.00 1.07 -1.01
C PRO A 112 0.00 1.07 -2.54
N LEU A 113 -0.13 2.23 -3.23
CA LEU A 113 -0.17 2.28 -4.70
C LEU A 113 1.02 1.59 -5.39
N PRO A 114 2.29 1.80 -4.97
CA PRO A 114 3.42 1.11 -5.59
C PRO A 114 3.39 -0.40 -5.38
N LEU A 115 2.89 -0.87 -4.23
CA LEU A 115 2.71 -2.28 -3.94
C LEU A 115 1.62 -2.90 -4.83
N TRP A 116 0.48 -2.24 -4.99
CA TRP A 116 -0.57 -2.73 -5.89
C TRP A 116 -0.07 -2.80 -7.34
N LEU A 117 0.66 -1.78 -7.80
CA LEU A 117 1.29 -1.77 -9.13
C LEU A 117 2.34 -2.87 -9.30
N SER A 118 3.02 -3.30 -8.23
CA SER A 118 3.99 -4.39 -8.31
C SER A 118 3.39 -5.71 -8.78
N SER A 119 2.08 -5.92 -8.57
CA SER A 119 1.40 -7.12 -9.04
C SER A 119 1.35 -7.24 -10.57
N LEU A 120 1.57 -6.16 -11.34
CA LEU A 120 1.76 -6.22 -12.80
C LEU A 120 2.92 -7.14 -13.21
N ALA A 121 3.90 -7.34 -12.33
CA ALA A 121 4.98 -8.29 -12.55
C ALA A 121 4.53 -9.75 -12.63
N LEU A 122 3.33 -10.09 -12.14
CA LEU A 122 2.72 -11.42 -12.27
C LEU A 122 2.31 -11.75 -13.71
N LEU A 123 2.24 -10.75 -14.62
CA LEU A 123 2.03 -10.98 -16.05
C LEU A 123 3.24 -11.63 -16.73
N VAL A 124 4.39 -11.64 -16.05
CA VAL A 124 5.60 -12.33 -16.51
C VAL A 124 5.75 -13.61 -15.68
N PRO A 125 5.80 -14.80 -16.29
CA PRO A 125 5.87 -16.07 -15.57
C PRO A 125 7.29 -16.35 -15.04
N VAL A 126 7.90 -15.36 -14.38
CA VAL A 126 9.25 -15.44 -13.81
C VAL A 126 9.17 -14.96 -12.36
N LEU A 127 9.25 -15.89 -11.42
CA LEU A 127 9.13 -15.62 -9.98
C LEU A 127 10.07 -14.49 -9.52
N ALA A 128 11.31 -14.48 -10.02
CA ALA A 128 12.30 -13.45 -9.68
C ALA A 128 11.83 -12.03 -10.04
N VAL A 129 11.12 -11.87 -11.17
CA VAL A 129 10.58 -10.57 -11.60
C VAL A 129 9.51 -10.09 -10.62
N SER A 130 8.61 -10.99 -10.18
CA SER A 130 7.59 -10.67 -9.18
C SER A 130 8.21 -10.33 -7.83
N VAL A 131 9.22 -11.08 -7.39
CA VAL A 131 9.93 -10.81 -6.13
C VAL A 131 10.59 -9.44 -6.14
N ILE A 132 11.36 -9.12 -7.19
CA ILE A 132 12.01 -7.82 -7.32
C ILE A 132 10.98 -6.68 -7.36
N ALA A 133 9.88 -6.87 -8.10
CA ALA A 133 8.82 -5.87 -8.20
C ALA A 133 8.16 -5.60 -6.84
N VAL A 134 7.86 -6.64 -6.04
CA VAL A 134 7.30 -6.49 -4.69
C VAL A 134 8.27 -5.74 -3.77
N PHE A 135 9.56 -6.09 -3.78
CA PHE A 135 10.56 -5.36 -2.99
C PHE A 135 10.69 -3.89 -3.41
N ALA A 136 10.67 -3.61 -4.72
CA ALA A 136 10.69 -2.24 -5.23
C ALA A 136 9.43 -1.47 -4.83
N GLY A 137 8.26 -2.08 -4.97
CA GLY A 137 6.97 -1.50 -4.55
C GLY A 137 6.96 -1.22 -3.06
N MET A 138 7.44 -2.15 -2.24
CA MET A 138 7.55 -1.99 -0.79
C MET A 138 8.46 -0.81 -0.43
N PHE A 139 9.65 -0.72 -1.04
CA PHE A 139 10.57 0.39 -0.81
C PHE A 139 9.94 1.75 -1.16
N LEU A 140 9.24 1.83 -2.29
CA LEU A 140 8.52 3.04 -2.71
C LEU A 140 7.37 3.38 -1.76
N SER A 141 6.61 2.39 -1.30
CA SER A 141 5.55 2.57 -0.29
C SER A 141 6.10 3.13 1.02
N CYS A 142 7.24 2.63 1.49
CA CYS A 142 7.92 3.16 2.68
C CYS A 142 8.34 4.63 2.47
N ALA A 143 8.90 4.96 1.31
CA ALA A 143 9.28 6.32 0.95
C ALA A 143 8.05 7.26 0.90
N LEU A 144 6.91 6.80 0.37
CA LEU A 144 5.66 7.56 0.35
C LEU A 144 5.11 7.82 1.74
N ILE A 145 5.13 6.83 2.64
CA ILE A 145 4.70 7.03 4.03
C ILE A 145 5.58 8.10 4.70
N TYR A 146 6.90 7.96 4.58
CA TYR A 146 7.84 8.90 5.17
C TYR A 146 7.64 10.33 4.64
N GLN A 147 7.53 10.50 3.32
CA GLN A 147 7.35 11.81 2.70
C GLN A 147 5.97 12.39 2.97
N GLY A 148 4.92 11.56 2.99
CA GLY A 148 3.57 11.96 3.30
C GLY A 148 3.44 12.46 4.73
N VAL A 149 3.97 11.73 5.72
CA VAL A 149 4.01 12.20 7.12
C VAL A 149 4.78 13.52 7.22
N ARG A 150 5.98 13.58 6.61
CA ARG A 150 6.81 14.80 6.65
C ARG A 150 6.10 16.02 6.04
N SER A 151 5.45 15.85 4.89
CA SER A 151 4.79 16.95 4.18
C SER A 151 3.47 17.35 4.83
N LEU A 152 2.64 16.40 5.29
CA LEU A 152 1.33 16.69 5.88
C LEU A 152 1.47 17.33 7.26
N CYS A 153 2.51 16.98 8.01
CA CYS A 153 2.84 17.58 9.30
C CYS A 153 3.72 18.85 9.18
N GLN A 154 3.97 19.37 7.98
CA GLN A 154 4.75 20.60 7.70
C GLN A 154 6.13 20.66 8.40
N ARG A 155 6.78 19.50 8.59
CA ARG A 155 7.99 19.42 9.44
C ARG A 155 9.26 19.47 8.60
N THR A 156 10.14 20.42 8.94
CA THR A 156 11.45 20.61 8.31
C THR A 156 12.54 20.29 9.33
N ASP A 157 13.37 19.31 8.96
CA ASP A 157 14.59 18.82 9.63
C ASP A 157 14.47 18.24 11.05
N ASN A 158 15.06 17.05 11.20
CA ASN A 158 15.29 16.34 12.45
C ASN A 158 14.04 15.92 13.23
N ASP A 159 13.37 14.88 12.73
CA ASP A 159 12.23 14.35 13.47
C ASP A 159 12.27 12.84 13.69
N VAL A 160 12.92 12.47 14.80
CA VAL A 160 12.89 11.13 15.41
C VAL A 160 11.45 10.64 15.58
N VAL A 161 10.50 11.56 15.78
CA VAL A 161 9.06 11.29 15.92
C VAL A 161 8.40 10.86 14.60
N ALA A 162 8.75 11.49 13.48
CA ALA A 162 8.26 11.04 12.16
C ALA A 162 8.85 9.67 11.79
N MET A 163 10.12 9.42 12.15
CA MET A 163 10.74 8.11 11.99
C MET A 163 10.11 7.05 12.89
N SER A 164 9.84 7.35 14.17
CA SER A 164 9.18 6.41 15.08
C SER A 164 7.77 6.08 14.61
N ALA A 165 6.98 7.10 14.22
CA ALA A 165 5.65 6.91 13.68
C ALA A 165 5.68 6.05 12.40
N THR A 166 6.58 6.35 11.47
CA THR A 166 6.74 5.57 10.24
C THR A 166 7.15 4.14 10.56
N TYR A 167 8.07 3.93 11.50
CA TYR A 167 8.51 2.60 11.92
C TYR A 167 7.36 1.78 12.51
N THR A 168 6.54 2.36 13.40
CA THR A 168 5.38 1.66 13.99
C THR A 168 4.36 1.26 12.93
N VAL A 169 4.08 2.18 11.99
CA VAL A 169 3.17 1.94 10.87
C VAL A 169 3.71 0.83 9.97
N MET A 170 5.00 0.87 9.61
CA MET A 170 5.64 -0.17 8.80
C MET A 170 5.69 -1.53 9.51
N ALA A 171 6.01 -1.56 10.80
CA ALA A 171 6.07 -2.79 11.59
C ALA A 171 4.68 -3.45 11.68
N ALA A 172 3.62 -2.65 11.90
CA ALA A 172 2.25 -3.13 11.88
C ALA A 172 1.86 -3.69 10.50
N SER A 173 2.21 -2.98 9.41
CA SER A 173 1.97 -3.46 8.04
C SER A 173 2.70 -4.77 7.73
N LEU A 174 3.96 -4.90 8.14
CA LEU A 174 4.74 -6.11 7.92
C LEU A 174 4.17 -7.31 8.70
N THR A 175 3.70 -7.06 9.92
CA THR A 175 3.07 -8.09 10.76
C THR A 175 1.76 -8.55 10.16
N ALA A 176 0.90 -7.60 9.73
CA ALA A 176 -0.35 -7.92 9.05
C ALA A 176 -0.11 -8.73 7.77
N TRP A 177 0.89 -8.36 6.98
CA TRP A 177 1.29 -9.11 5.78
C TRP A 177 1.78 -10.52 6.11
N GLY A 178 2.61 -10.69 7.16
CA GLY A 178 3.08 -11.99 7.61
C GLY A 178 1.95 -12.92 8.05
N VAL A 179 0.96 -12.38 8.78
CA VAL A 179 -0.26 -13.12 9.16
C VAL A 179 -1.06 -13.53 7.93
N LEU A 180 -1.21 -12.63 6.95
CA LEU A 180 -1.91 -12.93 5.70
C LEU A 180 -1.20 -14.05 4.92
N MET A 181 0.13 -14.01 4.81
CA MET A 181 0.90 -15.06 4.15
C MET A 181 0.78 -16.40 4.88
N ALA A 182 0.83 -16.41 6.22
CA ALA A 182 0.61 -17.62 7.01
C ALA A 182 -0.79 -18.22 6.77
N MET A 183 -1.82 -17.38 6.70
CA MET A 183 -3.18 -17.82 6.39
C MET A 183 -3.29 -18.37 4.96
N VAL A 184 -2.71 -17.70 3.97
CA VAL A 184 -2.74 -18.14 2.56
C VAL A 184 -1.94 -19.42 2.34
N TRP A 185 -0.89 -19.66 3.12
CA TRP A 185 -0.10 -20.89 3.00
C TRP A 185 -0.70 -22.09 3.74
N ALA A 186 -1.61 -21.84 4.68
CA ALA A 186 -2.34 -22.89 5.40
C ALA A 186 -3.41 -23.58 4.53
N PHE A 187 -3.78 -22.98 3.40
CA PHE A 187 -4.72 -23.52 2.40
C PHE A 187 -4.02 -23.71 1.05
#